data_AF-A0A0L6JSG5-F1
#
_entry.id   AF-A0A0L6JSG5-F1
#
_cell.length_a   1.000
_cell.length_b   1.000
_cell.length_c   1.000
_cell.angle_alpha   90.00
_cell.angle_beta   90.00
_cell.angle_gamma   90.00
#
_symmetry.space_group_name_H-M   'P 1'
#
loop_
_entity.id
_entity.type
_entity.pdbx_description
1 polymer ?
#
loop_
_entity_poly.entity_id
_entity_poly.type
_entity_poly.pdbx_seq_one_letter_code
_entity_poly.pdbx_strand_id
1 'polypeptide(L)'
;MKKFLLPILSAILLTLSLCSVSSAEGNNILKNSGFEDADKPYSWDQDIWEASDGQKEIKVVNNVFHSGKQCAAIINTKEGDSRLKQTVDVESDSIYKISGWIKTENVGDTQKGANFSVHMLQITSADVKGTNDWKYVEMYGRTGKSQTSLTVTAGLGGYGSLNTGTAYFDDISVEKVSSVPQDAVELPFYSNETSGDGGSGESGKSWLIYIGLALLAAIGAVLFFILKNPSKSAQNSDDTSDSNVILKKGSSQQEGTTAKNQPPPFKLDKKDLIIMGVMTLVYMIIALINLGEMTAPETFWKPASSGQSFVVSFDKEYDLSRIAYHDNIGDGKYTVQALDPTGKYSNIGTMSQDVYNVFRWQHISDINFRTKKVKIIVESSGAALNEIAFYAKGSKEPIKGFKLEEVNTSPKKDTGKVENLFDEQDTARYYNTYMNSTYFDEIYHPRTAYEHIHGMEPYETTHPPLGKVIMTLGILIFGMNPLDSESWELFSVH
;
A
#
# COMPACT_ATOMS: atom_id res chain seq x y z
N MET A 1 -7.40 76.32 -4.22
CA MET A 1 -7.70 74.90 -3.90
C MET A 1 -7.51 73.93 -5.08
N LYS A 2 -7.73 74.30 -6.35
CA LYS A 2 -7.59 73.37 -7.50
C LYS A 2 -6.16 73.01 -7.95
N LYS A 3 -5.11 73.71 -7.51
CA LYS A 3 -3.71 73.46 -7.96
C LYS A 3 -2.95 72.39 -7.17
N PHE A 4 -3.49 71.92 -6.04
CA PHE A 4 -2.87 70.87 -5.22
C PHE A 4 -3.62 69.52 -5.30
N LEU A 5 -4.79 69.47 -5.93
CA LEU A 5 -5.57 68.22 -6.03
C LEU A 5 -4.98 67.23 -7.03
N LEU A 6 -4.41 67.71 -8.14
CA LEU A 6 -3.84 66.87 -9.18
C LEU A 6 -2.59 66.07 -8.74
N PRO A 7 -1.59 66.66 -8.06
CA PRO A 7 -0.43 65.90 -7.59
C PRO A 7 -0.77 64.94 -6.43
N ILE A 8 -1.76 65.27 -5.60
CA ILE A 8 -2.22 64.39 -4.50
C ILE A 8 -3.00 63.20 -5.06
N LEU A 9 -3.88 63.43 -6.05
CA LEU A 9 -4.60 62.33 -6.72
C LEU A 9 -3.66 61.44 -7.52
N SER A 10 -2.62 62.02 -8.13
CA SER A 10 -1.59 61.26 -8.86
C SER A 10 -0.67 60.48 -7.91
N ALA A 11 -0.37 61.01 -6.71
CA ALA A 11 0.38 60.27 -5.68
C ALA A 11 -0.46 59.13 -5.09
N ILE A 12 -1.76 59.32 -4.89
CA ILE A 12 -2.68 58.27 -4.42
C ILE A 12 -2.85 57.16 -5.47
N LEU A 13 -2.99 57.51 -6.76
CA LEU A 13 -3.02 56.51 -7.85
C LEU A 13 -1.67 55.77 -7.99
N LEU A 14 -0.53 56.43 -7.75
CA LEU A 14 0.78 55.78 -7.81
C LEU A 14 1.02 54.85 -6.61
N THR A 15 0.50 55.19 -5.42
CA THR A 15 0.54 54.30 -4.24
C THR A 15 -0.44 53.13 -4.33
N LEU A 16 -1.56 53.28 -5.06
CA LEU A 16 -2.47 52.18 -5.37
C LEU A 16 -1.97 51.24 -6.49
N SER A 17 -1.05 51.71 -7.35
CA SER A 17 -0.39 50.88 -8.38
C SER A 17 0.82 50.08 -7.87
N LEU A 18 1.31 50.36 -6.65
CA LEU A 18 2.41 49.64 -5.99
C LEU A 18 1.91 48.68 -4.90
N CYS A 19 0.59 48.55 -4.73
CA CYS A 19 -0.07 47.61 -3.80
C CYS A 19 -0.91 46.58 -4.57
N SER A 20 -0.35 46.05 -5.65
CA SER A 20 -0.90 44.90 -6.38
C SER A 20 0.20 43.89 -6.65
N VAL A 21 0.97 43.54 -5.62
CA VAL A 21 1.38 42.14 -5.45
C VAL A 21 0.31 41.52 -4.57
N SER A 22 -0.88 41.37 -5.14
CA SER A 22 -1.74 40.30 -4.68
C SER A 22 -0.95 39.05 -5.02
N SER A 23 -0.53 38.28 -4.02
CA SER A 23 -0.13 36.91 -4.25
C SER A 23 -1.18 36.31 -5.16
N ALA A 24 -0.75 35.85 -6.33
CA ALA A 24 -1.60 35.01 -7.13
C ALA A 24 -1.83 33.75 -6.30
N GLU A 25 -2.88 33.75 -5.47
CA GLU A 25 -3.66 32.53 -5.22
C GLU A 25 -4.25 32.13 -6.58
N GLY A 26 -3.38 31.64 -7.47
CA GLY A 26 -3.81 30.57 -8.34
C GLY A 26 -4.26 29.42 -7.45
N ASN A 27 -5.16 28.59 -7.96
CA ASN A 27 -5.85 27.52 -7.23
C ASN A 27 -4.85 26.46 -6.69
N ASN A 28 -4.06 26.81 -5.69
CA ASN A 28 -3.10 25.94 -5.04
C ASN A 28 -3.89 24.92 -4.21
N ILE A 29 -3.74 23.65 -4.55
CA ILE A 29 -4.46 22.57 -3.88
C ILE A 29 -3.73 22.04 -2.63
N LEU A 30 -2.52 22.53 -2.35
CA LEU A 30 -1.79 22.22 -1.12
C LEU A 30 -2.35 22.98 0.08
N LYS A 31 -2.33 22.32 1.25
CA LYS A 31 -2.58 22.92 2.56
C LYS A 31 -1.25 23.31 3.21
N ASN A 32 -1.26 24.41 3.97
CA ASN A 32 -0.11 24.95 4.69
C ASN A 32 1.16 25.03 3.82
N SER A 33 1.02 25.60 2.62
CA SER A 33 2.05 25.49 1.58
C SER A 33 3.24 26.43 1.77
N GLY A 34 3.08 27.48 2.59
CA GLY A 34 4.15 28.33 3.12
C GLY A 34 4.52 28.03 4.57
N PHE A 35 4.03 26.92 5.15
CA PHE A 35 4.38 26.48 6.51
C PHE A 35 3.99 27.44 7.66
N GLU A 36 2.99 28.30 7.47
CA GLU A 36 2.60 29.38 8.38
C GLU A 36 1.71 28.97 9.58
N ASP A 37 1.12 27.77 9.51
CA ASP A 37 0.05 27.34 10.42
C ASP A 37 0.52 26.85 11.80
N ALA A 38 1.77 26.37 11.92
CA ALA A 38 2.31 25.80 13.17
C ALA A 38 3.84 25.90 13.23
N ASP A 39 4.42 25.61 14.40
CA ASP A 39 5.87 25.49 14.65
C ASP A 39 6.47 24.14 14.22
N LYS A 40 5.74 23.42 13.37
CA LYS A 40 6.06 22.12 12.78
C LYS A 40 5.45 22.06 11.39
N PRO A 41 5.88 21.15 10.50
CA PRO A 41 5.35 21.06 9.14
C PRO A 41 3.93 20.46 9.13
N TYR A 42 2.97 21.20 9.68
CA TYR A 42 1.57 20.81 9.80
C TYR A 42 0.95 20.59 8.42
N SER A 43 0.07 19.60 8.26
CA SER A 43 -0.46 19.12 6.98
C SER A 43 0.54 18.46 6.02
N TRP A 44 1.81 18.28 6.43
CA TRP A 44 2.82 17.55 5.68
C TRP A 44 3.33 16.36 6.48
N ASP A 45 3.33 15.19 5.86
CA ASP A 45 3.93 13.99 6.43
C ASP A 45 5.45 14.02 6.20
N GLN A 46 6.21 13.52 7.18
CA GLN A 46 7.66 13.49 7.14
C GLN A 46 8.14 12.08 6.81
N ASP A 47 9.09 11.98 5.89
CA ASP A 47 9.71 10.73 5.49
C ASP A 47 11.22 10.92 5.50
N ILE A 48 11.91 10.22 6.41
CA ILE A 48 13.36 10.36 6.60
C ILE A 48 13.97 8.97 6.48
N TRP A 49 14.73 8.76 5.41
CA TRP A 49 15.47 7.51 5.20
C TRP A 49 16.48 7.30 6.34
N GLU A 50 16.37 6.15 7.03
CA GLU A 50 17.19 5.81 8.20
C GLU A 50 17.13 6.84 9.34
N ALA A 51 15.92 7.23 9.77
CA ALA A 51 15.68 8.22 10.82
C ALA A 51 16.35 7.91 12.18
N SER A 52 16.71 6.65 12.46
CA SER A 52 17.26 6.21 13.75
C SER A 52 18.67 6.72 14.06
N ASP A 53 19.37 7.32 13.09
CA ASP A 53 20.73 7.82 13.29
C ASP A 53 20.81 9.19 13.99
N GLY A 54 19.68 9.91 14.12
CA GLY A 54 19.60 11.23 14.74
C GLY A 54 20.37 12.33 13.99
N GLN A 55 20.76 12.07 12.73
CA GLN A 55 21.55 12.98 11.88
C GLN A 55 20.73 13.66 10.79
N LYS A 56 19.43 13.38 10.75
CA LYS A 56 18.48 13.92 9.79
C LYS A 56 17.28 14.50 10.51
N GLU A 57 16.90 15.72 10.18
CA GLU A 57 15.83 16.45 10.85
C GLU A 57 15.01 17.26 9.83
N ILE A 58 13.70 17.31 10.04
CA ILE A 58 12.79 18.22 9.34
C ILE A 58 12.09 19.09 10.39
N LYS A 59 12.11 20.41 10.20
CA LYS A 59 11.49 21.38 11.12
C LYS A 59 11.00 22.63 10.42
N VAL A 60 10.19 23.42 11.11
CA VAL A 60 9.83 24.78 10.67
C VAL A 60 10.72 25.79 11.37
N VAL A 61 11.25 26.75 10.61
CA VAL A 61 12.18 27.77 11.10
C VAL A 61 11.69 29.17 10.76
N ASN A 62 12.01 30.15 11.60
CA ASN A 62 11.51 31.54 11.49
C ASN A 62 12.63 32.59 11.30
N ASN A 63 13.87 32.14 11.17
CA ASN A 63 15.04 33.00 10.94
C ASN A 63 15.40 33.12 9.45
N VAL A 64 14.89 32.21 8.62
CA VAL A 64 15.04 32.18 7.16
C VAL A 64 13.68 31.78 6.60
N PHE A 65 13.16 32.54 5.65
CA PHE A 65 11.91 32.30 4.93
C PHE A 65 11.93 33.13 3.63
N HIS A 66 11.13 32.73 2.64
CA HIS A 66 10.97 33.47 1.39
C HIS A 66 9.84 34.48 1.54
N SER A 67 8.71 34.05 2.09
CA SER A 67 7.56 34.90 2.41
C SER A 67 7.01 34.59 3.80
N GLY A 68 6.05 35.38 4.29
CA GLY A 68 5.44 35.15 5.60
C GLY A 68 6.39 35.39 6.79
N LYS A 69 6.41 34.44 7.74
CA LYS A 69 7.24 34.49 8.98
C LYS A 69 8.07 33.23 9.17
N GLN A 70 7.83 32.14 8.44
CA GLN A 70 8.52 30.87 8.64
C GLN A 70 8.50 29.99 7.39
N CYS A 71 9.42 29.04 7.29
CA CYS A 71 9.46 28.06 6.21
C CYS A 71 9.88 26.68 6.73
N ALA A 72 9.81 25.65 5.89
CA ALA A 72 10.33 24.33 6.23
C ALA A 72 11.84 24.23 5.96
N ALA A 73 12.56 23.56 6.86
CA ALA A 73 13.97 23.21 6.72
C ALA A 73 14.14 21.69 6.82
N ILE A 74 14.89 21.13 5.87
CA ILE A 74 15.35 19.74 5.86
C ILE A 74 16.87 19.75 6.05
N ILE A 75 17.35 19.07 7.08
CA ILE A 75 18.76 19.06 7.48
C ILE A 75 19.25 17.62 7.46
N ASN A 76 20.22 17.33 6.59
CA ASN A 76 20.90 16.04 6.52
C ASN A 76 22.39 16.24 6.86
N THR A 77 22.81 15.95 8.09
CA THR A 77 24.23 16.03 8.49
C THR A 77 25.06 14.81 8.03
N LYS A 78 24.36 13.72 7.68
CA LYS A 78 24.87 12.53 6.98
C LYS A 78 24.08 12.32 5.69
N GLU A 79 24.62 11.59 4.71
CA GLU A 79 23.90 11.31 3.47
C GLU A 79 22.51 10.73 3.75
N GLY A 80 21.48 11.36 3.18
CA GLY A 80 20.09 10.95 3.36
C GLY A 80 19.18 11.30 2.19
N ASP A 81 17.99 10.71 2.23
CA ASP A 81 16.81 11.15 1.48
C ASP A 81 15.74 11.51 2.52
N SER A 82 15.46 12.80 2.65
CA SER A 82 14.53 13.33 3.65
C SER A 82 13.49 14.19 2.92
N ARG A 83 12.21 13.96 3.18
CA ARG A 83 11.10 14.49 2.40
C ARG A 83 9.94 14.94 3.27
N LEU A 84 9.34 16.05 2.84
CA LEU A 84 7.99 16.44 3.20
C LEU A 84 7.04 15.95 2.12
N LYS A 85 5.95 15.29 2.51
CA LYS A 85 4.97 14.66 1.60
C LYS A 85 3.58 15.22 1.87
N GLN A 86 2.83 15.51 0.82
CA GLN A 86 1.42 15.85 0.92
C GLN A 86 0.64 15.24 -0.24
N THR A 87 -0.38 14.45 0.09
CA THR A 87 -1.32 13.89 -0.88
C THR A 87 -2.43 14.89 -1.14
N VAL A 88 -2.65 15.21 -2.42
CA VAL A 88 -3.69 16.14 -2.88
C VAL A 88 -4.62 15.45 -3.88
N ASP A 89 -5.87 15.90 -3.92
CA ASP A 89 -6.85 15.42 -4.90
C ASP A 89 -6.56 16.03 -6.27
N VAL A 90 -6.61 15.21 -7.32
CA VAL A 90 -6.38 15.64 -8.71
C VAL A 90 -7.47 15.11 -9.63
N GLU A 91 -7.66 15.79 -10.75
CA GLU A 91 -8.50 15.29 -11.84
C GLU A 91 -7.70 14.35 -12.73
N SER A 92 -8.36 13.33 -13.28
CA SER A 92 -7.79 12.42 -14.27
C SER A 92 -7.43 13.14 -15.58
N ASP A 93 -6.41 12.64 -16.29
CA ASP A 93 -5.96 13.15 -17.59
C ASP A 93 -5.84 14.68 -17.65
N SER A 94 -5.28 15.26 -16.59
CA SER A 94 -5.18 16.70 -16.40
C SER A 94 -3.74 17.11 -16.15
N ILE A 95 -3.37 18.30 -16.63
CA ILE A 95 -2.02 18.84 -16.46
C ILE A 95 -1.97 19.63 -15.14
N TYR A 96 -0.94 19.37 -14.35
CA TYR A 96 -0.63 20.07 -13.12
C TYR A 96 0.78 20.65 -13.17
N LYS A 97 0.94 21.84 -12.59
CA LYS A 97 2.23 22.47 -12.31
C LYS A 97 2.54 22.27 -10.82
N ILE A 98 3.73 21.77 -10.52
CA ILE A 98 4.29 21.74 -9.17
C ILE A 98 5.42 22.77 -9.12
N SER A 99 5.34 23.72 -8.19
CA SER A 99 6.35 24.78 -8.07
C SER A 99 6.58 25.24 -6.63
N GLY A 100 7.59 26.07 -6.42
CA GLY A 100 7.87 26.70 -5.13
C GLY A 100 9.28 27.24 -5.05
N TRP A 101 9.66 27.74 -3.87
CA TRP A 101 10.98 28.32 -3.63
C TRP A 101 11.86 27.37 -2.83
N ILE A 102 13.10 27.22 -3.29
CA ILE A 102 14.12 26.37 -2.66
C ILE A 102 15.37 27.22 -2.38
N LYS A 103 15.84 27.20 -1.13
CA LYS A 103 17.15 27.74 -0.74
C LYS A 103 18.01 26.59 -0.22
N THR A 104 19.31 26.63 -0.47
CA THR A 104 20.22 25.54 -0.05
C THR A 104 21.47 26.07 0.63
N GLU A 105 21.98 25.32 1.61
CA GLU A 105 23.22 25.58 2.32
C GLU A 105 24.03 24.29 2.41
N ASN A 106 25.23 24.30 1.84
CA ASN A 106 26.19 23.18 1.85
C ASN A 106 25.59 21.85 1.35
N VAL A 107 24.70 21.90 0.36
CA VAL A 107 24.18 20.70 -0.29
C VAL A 107 25.24 20.11 -1.23
N GLY A 108 25.50 18.82 -1.17
CA GLY A 108 26.52 18.17 -2.00
C GLY A 108 26.24 18.30 -3.51
N ASP A 109 27.30 18.48 -4.31
CA ASP A 109 27.21 18.80 -5.74
C ASP A 109 27.06 17.57 -6.67
N THR A 110 27.38 16.38 -6.17
CA THR A 110 27.41 15.14 -6.96
C THR A 110 26.04 14.48 -7.02
N GLN A 111 25.44 14.24 -5.85
CA GLN A 111 24.17 13.53 -5.69
C GLN A 111 22.97 14.44 -5.95
N LYS A 112 21.75 13.89 -5.90
CA LYS A 112 20.51 14.65 -6.09
C LYS A 112 20.39 15.73 -5.00
N GLY A 113 20.22 16.98 -5.41
CA GLY A 113 20.04 18.12 -4.51
C GLY A 113 18.60 18.26 -3.99
N ALA A 114 18.27 19.45 -3.53
CA ALA A 114 16.93 19.81 -3.11
C ALA A 114 15.97 19.89 -4.32
N ASN A 115 14.83 19.23 -4.27
CA ASN A 115 13.92 19.11 -5.43
C ASN A 115 12.44 18.96 -5.02
N PHE A 116 11.56 19.22 -5.99
CA PHE A 116 10.18 18.74 -5.96
C PHE A 116 10.05 17.45 -6.77
N SER A 117 9.18 16.54 -6.34
CA SER A 117 8.95 15.26 -7.03
C SER A 117 7.59 14.67 -6.70
N VAL A 118 7.20 13.63 -7.43
CA VAL A 118 5.99 12.85 -7.16
C VAL A 118 6.39 11.53 -6.49
N HIS A 119 5.76 11.19 -5.38
CA HIS A 119 6.03 9.95 -4.65
C HIS A 119 5.85 8.73 -5.56
N MET A 120 6.70 7.72 -5.41
CA MET A 120 6.72 6.48 -6.21
C MET A 120 7.15 6.64 -7.66
N LEU A 121 7.37 7.87 -8.13
CA LEU A 121 7.85 8.13 -9.48
C LEU A 121 9.30 8.59 -9.44
N GLN A 122 10.09 8.17 -10.42
CA GLN A 122 11.48 8.61 -10.58
C GLN A 122 11.61 9.97 -11.28
N ILE A 123 10.57 10.81 -11.18
CA ILE A 123 10.52 12.14 -11.78
C ILE A 123 10.77 13.21 -10.71
N THR A 124 11.60 14.18 -11.04
CA THR A 124 11.90 15.33 -10.18
C THR A 124 11.90 16.60 -11.01
N SER A 125 11.71 17.74 -10.35
CA SER A 125 12.09 19.03 -10.88
C SER A 125 13.61 19.08 -11.11
N ALA A 126 14.08 20.18 -11.69
CA ALA A 126 15.49 20.55 -11.56
C ALA A 126 15.84 20.62 -10.06
N ASP A 127 16.99 20.06 -9.69
CA ASP A 127 17.46 20.05 -8.31
C ASP A 127 18.44 21.19 -8.03
N VAL A 128 18.46 21.64 -6.77
CA VAL A 128 19.34 22.73 -6.30
C VAL A 128 20.44 22.12 -5.43
N LYS A 129 21.69 22.34 -5.84
CA LYS A 129 22.91 21.84 -5.16
C LYS A 129 23.83 22.99 -4.76
N GLY A 130 24.74 22.74 -3.83
CA GLY A 130 25.64 23.75 -3.28
C GLY A 130 24.91 24.73 -2.35
N THR A 131 25.47 25.93 -2.19
CA THR A 131 24.88 27.01 -1.40
C THR A 131 24.28 28.06 -2.33
N ASN A 132 22.97 28.25 -2.25
CA ASN A 132 22.24 29.20 -3.09
C ASN A 132 21.26 30.01 -2.26
N ASP A 133 20.97 31.23 -2.72
CA ASP A 133 19.79 31.93 -2.24
C ASP A 133 18.50 31.33 -2.83
N TRP A 134 17.35 31.84 -2.41
CA TRP A 134 16.04 31.38 -2.88
C TRP A 134 15.97 31.31 -4.41
N LYS A 135 15.71 30.11 -4.92
CA LYS A 135 15.49 29.82 -6.33
C LYS A 135 14.08 29.28 -6.52
N TYR A 136 13.38 29.87 -7.46
CA TYR A 136 12.10 29.34 -7.91
C TYR A 136 12.33 28.11 -8.78
N VAL A 137 11.62 27.03 -8.48
CA VAL A 137 11.73 25.74 -9.17
C VAL A 137 10.33 25.27 -9.53
N GLU A 138 10.16 24.74 -10.74
CA GLU A 138 8.89 24.20 -11.19
C GLU A 138 9.04 22.98 -12.11
N MET A 139 7.98 22.19 -12.20
CA MET A 139 7.82 21.11 -13.17
C MET A 139 6.35 20.94 -13.55
N TYR A 140 6.09 20.40 -14.74
CA TYR A 140 4.76 20.18 -15.26
C TYR A 140 4.55 18.70 -15.52
N GLY A 141 3.36 18.19 -15.25
CA GLY A 141 3.05 16.83 -15.62
C GLY A 141 1.56 16.53 -15.68
N ARG A 142 1.24 15.44 -16.37
CA ARG A 142 -0.13 14.98 -16.61
C ARG A 142 -0.45 13.80 -15.70
N THR A 143 -1.64 13.81 -15.11
CA THR A 143 -2.18 12.69 -14.32
C THR A 143 -2.71 11.56 -15.22
N GLY A 144 -2.73 10.34 -14.70
CA GLY A 144 -3.26 9.17 -15.41
C GLY A 144 -4.77 9.24 -15.68
N LYS A 145 -5.26 8.38 -16.59
CA LYS A 145 -6.67 8.38 -17.05
C LYS A 145 -7.71 8.10 -15.98
N SER A 146 -7.32 7.47 -14.87
CA SER A 146 -8.20 7.15 -13.73
C SER A 146 -7.64 7.67 -12.40
N GLN A 147 -6.59 8.50 -12.45
CA GLN A 147 -5.91 9.00 -11.26
C GLN A 147 -6.76 10.10 -10.60
N THR A 148 -6.94 9.99 -9.29
CA THR A 148 -7.75 10.93 -8.48
C THR A 148 -6.97 11.55 -7.33
N SER A 149 -5.75 11.08 -7.08
CA SER A 149 -4.85 11.62 -6.07
C SER A 149 -3.41 11.69 -6.58
N LEU A 150 -2.62 12.60 -6.01
CA LEU A 150 -1.22 12.78 -6.31
C LEU A 150 -0.47 13.11 -5.01
N THR A 151 0.59 12.37 -4.72
CA THR A 151 1.44 12.64 -3.55
C THR A 151 2.67 13.43 -3.99
N VAL A 152 2.68 14.72 -3.66
CA VAL A 152 3.78 15.65 -3.99
C VAL A 152 4.78 15.68 -2.85
N THR A 153 6.07 15.74 -3.18
CA THR A 153 7.14 15.81 -2.20
C THR A 153 8.09 16.97 -2.44
N ALA A 154 8.57 17.57 -1.35
CA ALA A 154 9.70 18.48 -1.31
C ALA A 154 10.80 17.80 -0.49
N GLY A 155 12.00 17.63 -1.05
CA GLY A 155 13.01 16.78 -0.44
C GLY A 155 14.45 17.15 -0.75
N LEU A 156 15.36 16.67 0.09
CA LEU A 156 16.81 16.74 -0.07
C LEU A 156 17.36 15.32 -0.24
N GLY A 157 17.92 15.05 -1.42
CA GLY A 157 18.33 13.70 -1.83
C GLY A 157 17.32 13.05 -2.78
N GLY A 158 17.50 11.75 -3.01
CA GLY A 158 16.64 10.96 -3.86
C GLY A 158 16.82 9.46 -3.68
N TYR A 159 15.88 8.67 -4.20
CA TYR A 159 15.99 7.21 -4.22
C TYR A 159 17.30 6.78 -4.90
N GLY A 160 18.18 6.12 -4.14
CA GLY A 160 19.53 5.73 -4.59
C GLY A 160 20.52 6.89 -4.79
N SER A 161 20.16 8.13 -4.43
CA SER A 161 20.98 9.34 -4.58
C SER A 161 20.90 10.22 -3.33
N LEU A 162 21.41 9.68 -2.22
CA LEU A 162 21.45 10.34 -0.91
C LEU A 162 22.35 11.57 -0.92
N ASN A 163 22.00 12.62 -0.17
CA ASN A 163 22.78 13.86 -0.10
C ASN A 163 22.82 14.46 1.31
N THR A 164 23.79 15.32 1.56
CA THR A 164 23.99 16.10 2.80
C THR A 164 23.61 17.56 2.59
N GLY A 165 23.55 18.32 3.67
CA GLY A 165 23.35 19.78 3.66
C GLY A 165 22.03 20.19 4.28
N THR A 166 21.67 21.46 4.08
CA THR A 166 20.38 22.02 4.51
C THR A 166 19.63 22.58 3.32
N ALA A 167 18.36 22.23 3.19
CA ALA A 167 17.46 22.76 2.18
C ALA A 167 16.24 23.41 2.86
N TYR A 168 15.90 24.63 2.45
CA TYR A 168 14.73 25.35 2.90
C TYR A 168 13.71 25.40 1.78
N PHE A 169 12.44 25.21 2.11
CA PHE A 169 11.32 25.16 1.17
C PHE A 169 10.22 26.10 1.63
N ASP A 170 9.70 26.89 0.70
CA ASP A 170 8.65 27.86 0.98
C ASP A 170 7.76 28.11 -0.25
N ASP A 171 6.56 28.64 0.00
CA ASP A 171 5.55 28.98 -1.00
C ASP A 171 5.34 27.89 -2.07
N ILE A 172 5.19 26.63 -1.62
CA ILE A 172 5.00 25.50 -2.52
C ILE A 172 3.61 25.59 -3.15
N SER A 173 3.47 25.22 -4.41
CA SER A 173 2.21 25.25 -5.13
C SER A 173 2.00 24.03 -6.01
N VAL A 174 0.75 23.55 -6.04
CA VAL A 174 0.27 22.56 -7.01
C VAL A 174 -0.99 23.13 -7.64
N GLU A 175 -0.96 23.33 -8.96
CA GLU A 175 -2.04 24.02 -9.68
C GLU A 175 -2.42 23.25 -10.93
N LYS A 176 -3.71 23.07 -11.18
CA LYS A 176 -4.20 22.56 -12.46
C LYS A 176 -4.01 23.64 -13.54
N VAL A 177 -3.39 23.28 -14.65
CA VAL A 177 -3.13 24.20 -15.78
C VAL A 177 -3.75 23.67 -17.07
N SER A 178 -4.09 24.57 -17.98
CA SER A 178 -4.69 24.20 -19.27
C SER A 178 -3.68 23.68 -20.30
N SER A 179 -2.40 24.02 -20.14
CA SER A 179 -1.34 23.71 -21.09
C SER A 179 0.04 23.83 -20.44
N VAL A 180 1.01 23.07 -20.96
CA VAL A 180 2.43 23.20 -20.60
C VAL A 180 3.08 24.34 -21.40
N PRO A 181 3.92 25.20 -20.79
CA PRO A 181 4.71 26.21 -21.52
C PRO A 181 5.57 25.59 -22.63
N GLN A 182 5.85 26.36 -23.69
CA GLN A 182 6.54 25.86 -24.88
C GLN A 182 7.97 25.35 -24.61
N ASP A 183 8.61 25.87 -23.57
CA ASP A 183 9.97 25.54 -23.12
C ASP A 183 10.00 24.51 -21.99
N ALA A 184 8.83 24.08 -21.49
CA ALA A 184 8.72 23.09 -20.42
C ALA A 184 8.42 21.68 -20.98
N VAL A 185 8.88 20.67 -20.23
CA VAL A 185 8.61 19.26 -20.55
C VAL A 185 7.38 18.80 -19.75
N GLU A 186 6.42 18.17 -20.44
CA GLU A 186 5.30 17.48 -19.79
C GLU A 186 5.78 16.12 -19.28
N LEU A 187 5.80 15.92 -17.96
CA LEU A 187 6.18 14.67 -17.30
C LEU A 187 4.96 13.78 -17.05
N PRO A 188 5.10 12.44 -17.07
CA PRO A 188 4.02 11.56 -16.66
C PRO A 188 3.92 11.53 -15.13
N PHE A 189 2.90 12.16 -14.54
CA PHE A 189 2.62 12.09 -13.09
C PHE A 189 1.85 10.83 -12.69
N TYR A 190 2.08 9.76 -13.46
CA TYR A 190 1.53 8.42 -13.31
C TYR A 190 2.58 7.43 -13.82
N SER A 191 2.48 6.17 -13.42
CA SER A 191 3.29 5.09 -13.98
C SER A 191 2.83 4.79 -15.41
N ASN A 192 3.77 4.73 -16.36
CA ASN A 192 3.48 4.22 -17.70
C ASN A 192 3.89 2.75 -17.76
N GLU A 193 2.91 1.85 -17.77
CA GLU A 193 3.07 0.50 -18.32
C GLU A 193 3.51 0.59 -19.78
N THR A 194 4.57 -0.14 -20.13
CA THR A 194 4.96 -0.33 -21.53
C THR A 194 3.88 -1.20 -22.15
N SER A 195 3.12 -0.65 -23.09
CA SER A 195 1.97 -1.33 -23.71
C SER A 195 2.40 -2.64 -24.38
N GLY A 196 2.17 -3.76 -23.71
CA GLY A 196 2.03 -5.07 -24.35
C GLY A 196 0.63 -5.17 -24.92
N ASP A 197 0.50 -4.96 -26.23
CA ASP A 197 -0.73 -5.20 -26.98
C ASP A 197 -1.16 -6.67 -26.83
N GLY A 198 -2.12 -6.91 -25.95
CA GLY A 198 -2.81 -8.18 -25.75
C GLY A 198 -4.27 -8.01 -26.10
N GLY A 199 -4.58 -8.08 -27.40
CA GLY A 199 -5.94 -7.97 -27.92
C GLY A 199 -6.94 -8.84 -27.15
N SER A 200 -7.94 -8.20 -26.57
CA SER A 200 -9.07 -8.84 -25.91
C SER A 200 -10.01 -9.46 -26.96
N GLY A 201 -9.82 -10.74 -27.23
CA GLY A 201 -10.81 -11.59 -27.90
C GLY A 201 -11.70 -12.29 -26.88
N GLU A 202 -12.94 -11.81 -26.73
CA GLU A 202 -14.04 -12.55 -26.10
C GLU A 202 -14.27 -13.89 -26.84
N SER A 203 -14.16 -15.03 -26.14
CA SER A 203 -15.13 -16.15 -26.22
C SER A 203 -14.73 -17.37 -25.37
N GLY A 204 -15.72 -17.95 -24.66
CA GLY A 204 -15.79 -19.42 -24.49
C GLY A 204 -15.09 -20.09 -23.30
N LYS A 205 -15.29 -19.60 -22.06
CA LYS A 205 -14.89 -20.30 -20.80
C LYS A 205 -15.76 -21.53 -20.49
N SER A 206 -15.73 -22.57 -21.34
CA SER A 206 -16.46 -23.82 -21.09
C SER A 206 -15.57 -25.06 -21.06
N TRP A 207 -14.36 -24.99 -21.63
CA TRP A 207 -13.48 -26.17 -21.72
C TRP A 207 -12.65 -26.44 -20.46
N LEU A 208 -12.41 -25.41 -19.65
CA LEU A 208 -11.61 -25.49 -18.42
C LEU A 208 -12.31 -26.32 -17.31
N ILE A 209 -13.65 -26.32 -17.29
CA ILE A 209 -14.44 -27.15 -16.36
C ILE A 209 -14.25 -28.64 -16.68
N TYR A 210 -14.12 -29.00 -17.97
CA TYR A 210 -13.89 -30.39 -18.36
C TYR A 210 -12.48 -30.88 -18.01
N ILE A 211 -11.49 -30.00 -17.93
CA ILE A 211 -10.13 -30.33 -17.45
C ILE A 211 -10.17 -30.63 -15.95
N GLY A 212 -10.88 -29.80 -15.16
CA GLY A 212 -11.06 -30.03 -13.73
C GLY A 212 -11.83 -31.33 -13.44
N LEU A 213 -12.88 -31.62 -14.20
CA LEU A 213 -13.64 -32.87 -14.08
C LEU A 213 -12.82 -34.10 -14.53
N ALA A 214 -11.97 -33.97 -15.55
CA ALA A 214 -11.07 -35.05 -15.98
C ALA A 214 -10.01 -35.38 -14.91
N LEU A 215 -9.48 -34.38 -14.22
CA LEU A 215 -8.55 -34.55 -13.11
C LEU A 215 -9.23 -35.24 -11.92
N LEU A 216 -10.44 -34.82 -11.55
CA LEU A 216 -11.21 -35.47 -10.48
C LEU A 216 -11.58 -36.93 -10.82
N ALA A 217 -11.93 -37.21 -12.08
CA ALA A 217 -12.21 -38.57 -12.53
C ALA A 217 -10.96 -39.46 -12.55
N ALA A 218 -9.80 -38.92 -12.92
CA ALA A 218 -8.52 -39.64 -12.86
C ALA A 218 -8.14 -39.98 -11.41
N ILE A 219 -8.34 -39.06 -10.48
CA ILE A 219 -8.13 -39.27 -9.04
C ILE A 219 -9.09 -40.35 -8.51
N GLY A 220 -10.37 -40.30 -8.89
CA GLY A 220 -11.37 -41.30 -8.52
C GLY A 220 -11.05 -42.71 -9.06
N ALA A 221 -10.55 -42.81 -10.30
CA ALA A 221 -10.14 -44.08 -10.90
C ALA A 221 -8.93 -44.71 -10.17
N VAL A 222 -7.96 -43.88 -9.75
CA VAL A 222 -6.81 -44.32 -8.95
C VAL A 222 -7.27 -44.84 -7.59
N LEU A 223 -8.17 -44.13 -6.91
CA LEU A 223 -8.75 -44.57 -5.63
C LEU A 223 -9.55 -45.87 -5.76
N PHE A 224 -10.30 -46.04 -6.85
CA PHE A 224 -11.06 -47.27 -7.12
C PHE A 224 -10.14 -48.49 -7.35
N PHE A 225 -9.01 -48.33 -8.04
CA PHE A 225 -8.03 -49.40 -8.24
C PHE A 225 -7.29 -49.78 -6.94
N ILE A 226 -7.12 -48.83 -6.02
CA ILE A 226 -6.55 -49.08 -4.69
C ILE A 226 -7.53 -49.88 -3.82
N LEU A 227 -8.83 -49.58 -3.89
CA LEU A 227 -9.85 -50.24 -3.07
C LEU A 227 -10.27 -51.62 -3.60
N LYS A 228 -10.03 -51.94 -4.88
CA LYS A 228 -10.49 -53.19 -5.52
C LYS A 228 -9.47 -54.34 -5.52
N ASN A 229 -8.30 -54.20 -4.91
CA ASN A 229 -7.35 -55.32 -4.81
C ASN A 229 -7.45 -56.03 -3.46
N PRO A 230 -8.27 -57.10 -3.33
CA PRO A 230 -8.18 -57.98 -2.19
C PRO A 230 -6.86 -58.74 -2.29
N SER A 231 -6.03 -58.57 -1.27
CA SER A 231 -4.86 -59.39 -0.99
C SER A 231 -5.17 -60.87 -1.22
N LYS A 232 -4.53 -61.51 -2.20
CA LYS A 232 -4.45 -62.97 -2.24
C LYS A 232 -3.36 -63.40 -1.26
N SER A 233 -3.80 -63.89 -0.11
CA SER A 233 -3.00 -64.70 0.80
C SER A 233 -2.47 -65.93 0.06
N ALA A 234 -1.15 -66.08 0.02
CA ALA A 234 -0.50 -67.31 -0.44
C ALA A 234 -0.61 -68.37 0.67
N GLN A 235 -1.11 -69.55 0.33
CA GLN A 235 -1.07 -70.74 1.18
C GLN A 235 -0.69 -71.98 0.34
N ASN A 236 0.13 -72.85 0.97
CA ASN A 236 0.50 -74.24 0.66
C ASN A 236 1.67 -74.45 -0.33
N SER A 237 2.61 -75.38 -0.13
CA SER A 237 2.78 -76.46 0.88
C SER A 237 4.20 -77.07 0.79
N ASP A 238 4.55 -77.81 1.85
CA ASP A 238 5.77 -78.61 2.14
C ASP A 238 6.40 -79.45 1.01
N ASP A 239 7.70 -79.69 1.14
CA ASP A 239 8.24 -81.06 1.21
C ASP A 239 9.61 -81.14 1.93
N THR A 240 9.66 -82.01 2.95
CA THR A 240 10.81 -82.64 3.67
C THR A 240 11.74 -83.44 2.71
N SER A 241 13.00 -83.84 2.94
CA SER A 241 13.79 -84.29 4.10
C SER A 241 15.32 -84.34 3.78
N ASP A 242 16.12 -84.59 4.83
CA ASP A 242 17.41 -85.33 4.86
C ASP A 242 18.78 -84.67 4.61
N SER A 243 19.49 -84.46 5.73
CA SER A 243 20.87 -84.86 6.07
C SER A 243 21.93 -85.06 4.96
N ASN A 244 23.05 -84.31 5.03
CA ASN A 244 24.32 -84.78 5.61
C ASN A 244 25.49 -83.82 5.34
N VAL A 245 26.44 -83.89 6.27
CA VAL A 245 27.77 -83.27 6.30
C VAL A 245 28.62 -83.69 5.09
N ILE A 246 29.52 -82.82 4.60
CA ILE A 246 30.97 -83.06 4.39
C ILE A 246 31.61 -82.00 3.47
N LEU A 247 32.68 -81.41 3.99
CA LEU A 247 33.70 -80.59 3.32
C LEU A 247 34.35 -81.30 2.12
N LYS A 248 34.62 -80.58 1.02
CA LYS A 248 35.85 -80.82 0.24
C LYS A 248 36.37 -79.61 -0.51
N LYS A 249 37.70 -79.60 -0.56
CA LYS A 249 38.70 -78.61 -0.92
C LYS A 249 39.12 -78.76 -2.39
N GLY A 250 39.58 -77.68 -3.02
CA GLY A 250 40.31 -77.69 -4.31
C GLY A 250 39.76 -76.62 -5.26
N SER A 251 40.38 -75.46 -5.41
CA SER A 251 41.63 -75.12 -6.13
C SER A 251 41.38 -74.57 -7.54
N SER A 252 41.93 -73.37 -7.76
CA SER A 252 42.54 -72.87 -9.02
C SER A 252 41.73 -71.95 -9.95
N GLN A 253 42.27 -70.73 -10.09
CA GLN A 253 42.31 -69.83 -11.27
C GLN A 253 40.98 -69.22 -11.76
N GLN A 254 40.86 -67.98 -12.25
CA GLN A 254 41.79 -66.89 -12.54
C GLN A 254 40.98 -65.59 -12.70
N GLU A 255 41.61 -64.46 -12.37
CA GLU A 255 41.48 -63.09 -12.93
C GLU A 255 40.15 -62.53 -13.45
N GLY A 256 39.83 -61.34 -12.92
CA GLY A 256 39.50 -60.20 -13.79
C GLY A 256 38.10 -59.61 -13.64
N THR A 257 37.92 -58.65 -12.73
CA THR A 257 37.58 -57.25 -13.04
C THR A 257 37.10 -56.52 -11.79
N THR A 258 37.71 -55.37 -11.54
CA THR A 258 37.36 -54.39 -10.52
C THR A 258 35.98 -53.81 -10.83
N ALA A 259 34.92 -54.40 -10.27
CA ALA A 259 33.60 -53.79 -10.25
C ALA A 259 33.54 -52.78 -9.08
N LYS A 260 33.43 -51.50 -9.43
CA LYS A 260 33.17 -50.40 -8.50
C LYS A 260 31.95 -50.75 -7.64
N ASN A 261 32.14 -50.89 -6.33
CA ASN A 261 31.05 -50.85 -5.35
C ASN A 261 30.46 -49.43 -5.34
N GLN A 262 29.56 -49.13 -6.28
CA GLN A 262 28.59 -48.07 -6.07
C GLN A 262 27.37 -48.68 -5.40
N PRO A 263 26.86 -48.10 -4.30
CA PRO A 263 25.62 -48.56 -3.69
C PRO A 263 24.51 -48.54 -4.77
N PRO A 264 23.58 -49.50 -4.74
CA PRO A 264 22.51 -49.58 -5.73
C PRO A 264 21.77 -48.24 -5.77
N PRO A 265 21.39 -47.75 -6.98
CA PRO A 265 20.66 -46.49 -7.09
C PRO A 265 19.38 -46.59 -6.25
N PHE A 266 19.16 -45.58 -5.41
CA PHE A 266 17.95 -45.46 -4.59
C PHE A 266 16.72 -45.57 -5.50
N LYS A 267 15.89 -46.59 -5.29
CA LYS A 267 14.65 -46.83 -6.04
C LYS A 267 13.50 -46.74 -5.08
N LEU A 268 12.66 -45.73 -5.26
CA LEU A 268 11.40 -45.57 -4.54
C LEU A 268 10.48 -46.76 -4.83
N ASP A 269 10.05 -47.45 -3.78
CA ASP A 269 9.06 -48.51 -3.90
C ASP A 269 7.61 -47.96 -3.73
N LYS A 270 6.62 -48.84 -3.89
CA LYS A 270 5.20 -48.43 -3.76
C LYS A 270 4.85 -47.99 -2.33
N LYS A 271 5.52 -48.52 -1.31
CA LYS A 271 5.29 -48.14 0.09
C LYS A 271 5.92 -46.79 0.37
N ASP A 272 7.10 -46.51 -0.18
CA ASP A 272 7.74 -45.19 -0.10
C ASP A 272 6.84 -44.11 -0.72
N LEU A 273 6.27 -44.37 -1.90
CA LEU A 273 5.33 -43.44 -2.54
C LEU A 273 4.05 -43.21 -1.72
N ILE A 274 3.52 -44.26 -1.07
CA ILE A 274 2.36 -44.13 -0.19
C ILE A 274 2.72 -43.33 1.07
N ILE A 275 3.86 -43.62 1.70
CA ILE A 275 4.31 -42.91 2.90
C ILE A 275 4.57 -41.44 2.56
N MET A 276 5.28 -41.16 1.47
CA MET A 276 5.49 -39.79 1.01
C MET A 276 4.17 -39.09 0.72
N GLY A 277 3.24 -39.72 0.01
CA GLY A 277 1.92 -39.13 -0.28
C GLY A 277 1.10 -38.85 0.98
N VAL A 278 1.08 -39.76 1.95
CA VAL A 278 0.38 -39.57 3.23
C VAL A 278 1.04 -38.47 4.05
N MET A 279 2.38 -38.47 4.15
CA MET A 279 3.09 -37.42 4.86
C MET A 279 2.87 -36.06 4.20
N THR A 280 2.94 -35.96 2.87
CA THR A 280 2.63 -34.74 2.12
C THR A 280 1.20 -34.28 2.38
N LEU A 281 0.21 -35.18 2.37
CA LEU A 281 -1.19 -34.83 2.65
C LEU A 281 -1.38 -34.31 4.08
N VAL A 282 -0.77 -34.98 5.07
CA VAL A 282 -0.84 -34.54 6.47
C VAL A 282 -0.18 -33.18 6.66
N TYR A 283 1.02 -32.98 6.09
CA TYR A 283 1.69 -31.68 6.13
C TYR A 283 0.88 -30.60 5.40
N MET A 284 0.28 -30.91 4.25
CA MET A 284 -0.58 -29.98 3.51
C MET A 284 -1.81 -29.57 4.34
N ILE A 285 -2.48 -30.52 4.99
CA ILE A 285 -3.64 -30.21 5.85
C ILE A 285 -3.22 -29.33 7.03
N ILE A 286 -2.11 -29.65 7.69
CA ILE A 286 -1.60 -28.84 8.82
C ILE A 286 -1.18 -27.44 8.35
N ALA A 287 -0.57 -27.32 7.17
CA ALA A 287 -0.21 -26.04 6.58
C ALA A 287 -1.44 -25.19 6.28
N LEU A 288 -2.46 -25.77 5.61
CA LEU A 288 -3.69 -25.06 5.23
C LEU A 288 -4.53 -24.58 6.43
N ILE A 289 -4.46 -25.27 7.58
CA ILE A 289 -5.20 -24.87 8.80
C ILE A 289 -4.55 -23.67 9.51
N ASN A 290 -3.24 -23.45 9.32
CA ASN A 290 -2.48 -22.40 10.02
C ASN A 290 -2.11 -21.21 9.13
N LEU A 291 -2.76 -21.10 7.97
CA LEU A 291 -2.41 -20.15 6.91
C LEU A 291 -3.19 -18.84 6.94
N GLY A 292 -3.98 -18.59 7.99
CA GLY A 292 -4.80 -17.39 8.13
C GLY A 292 -6.30 -17.66 8.20
N GLU A 293 -7.04 -16.63 8.58
CA GLU A 293 -8.51 -16.62 8.59
C GLU A 293 -9.06 -16.51 7.17
N MET A 294 -10.15 -17.24 6.89
CA MET A 294 -10.88 -17.17 5.61
C MET A 294 -11.86 -15.98 5.53
N THR A 295 -11.78 -15.04 6.46
CA THR A 295 -12.75 -13.94 6.59
C THR A 295 -12.03 -12.61 6.68
N ALA A 296 -12.36 -11.69 5.78
CA ALA A 296 -11.93 -10.30 5.79
C ALA A 296 -13.06 -9.43 5.22
N PRO A 297 -13.12 -8.13 5.58
CA PRO A 297 -14.04 -7.19 4.95
C PRO A 297 -13.86 -7.13 3.42
N GLU A 298 -14.96 -7.30 2.68
CA GLU A 298 -14.98 -7.29 1.21
C GLU A 298 -15.60 -6.03 0.64
N THR A 299 -16.58 -5.46 1.35
CA THR A 299 -17.22 -4.22 0.91
C THR A 299 -16.38 -3.02 1.31
N PHE A 300 -16.56 -1.90 0.60
CA PHE A 300 -15.73 -0.73 0.84
C PHE A 300 -16.45 0.57 0.49
N TRP A 301 -15.87 1.67 0.97
CA TRP A 301 -16.15 3.02 0.52
C TRP A 301 -14.85 3.73 0.13
N LYS A 302 -14.86 4.32 -1.07
CA LYS A 302 -13.79 5.16 -1.58
C LYS A 302 -14.33 6.58 -1.80
N PRO A 303 -13.94 7.55 -0.95
CA PRO A 303 -14.32 8.94 -1.15
C PRO A 303 -13.69 9.50 -2.44
N ALA A 304 -14.43 10.34 -3.15
CA ALA A 304 -13.93 10.99 -4.37
C ALA A 304 -13.31 12.37 -4.15
N SER A 305 -13.43 12.95 -2.95
CA SER A 305 -12.92 14.29 -2.67
C SER A 305 -12.66 14.48 -1.17
N SER A 306 -11.64 15.27 -0.85
CA SER A 306 -11.37 15.75 0.50
C SER A 306 -12.50 16.66 1.02
N GLY A 307 -12.63 16.71 2.34
CA GLY A 307 -13.69 17.46 3.04
C GLY A 307 -15.01 16.70 3.18
N GLN A 308 -15.16 15.55 2.51
CA GLN A 308 -16.25 14.62 2.82
C GLN A 308 -16.15 14.18 4.28
N SER A 309 -17.30 14.00 4.93
CA SER A 309 -17.34 13.61 6.33
C SER A 309 -18.64 12.92 6.69
N PHE A 310 -18.61 12.18 7.79
CA PHE A 310 -19.80 11.59 8.38
C PHE A 310 -19.62 11.50 9.89
N VAL A 311 -20.74 11.42 10.60
CA VAL A 311 -20.77 11.34 12.06
C VAL A 311 -21.37 10.00 12.48
N VAL A 312 -20.64 9.24 13.27
CA VAL A 312 -21.11 8.05 13.96
C VAL A 312 -21.67 8.49 15.32
N SER A 313 -22.98 8.37 15.51
CA SER A 313 -23.66 8.65 16.77
C SER A 313 -23.97 7.34 17.49
N PHE A 314 -23.35 7.12 18.64
CA PHE A 314 -23.57 5.97 19.50
C PHE A 314 -24.93 6.03 20.22
N ASP A 315 -25.46 4.87 20.58
CA ASP A 315 -26.70 4.73 21.35
C ASP A 315 -26.59 5.31 22.77
N LYS A 316 -25.40 5.24 23.36
CA LYS A 316 -25.03 5.84 24.66
C LYS A 316 -23.61 6.42 24.62
N GLU A 317 -23.22 7.09 25.70
CA GLU A 317 -21.83 7.51 25.88
C GLU A 317 -20.94 6.30 26.13
N TYR A 318 -19.80 6.26 25.44
CA TYR A 318 -18.75 5.28 25.64
C TYR A 318 -17.43 5.96 26.00
N ASP A 319 -16.68 5.32 26.89
CA ASP A 319 -15.25 5.61 27.06
C ASP A 319 -14.49 4.90 25.93
N LEU A 320 -14.26 5.61 24.83
CA LEU A 320 -13.63 5.05 23.64
C LEU A 320 -12.14 4.80 23.93
N SER A 321 -11.69 3.57 23.66
CA SER A 321 -10.30 3.15 23.89
C SER A 321 -9.50 2.89 22.63
N ARG A 322 -10.18 2.46 21.56
CA ARG A 322 -9.52 2.08 20.30
C ARG A 322 -10.48 2.21 19.13
N ILE A 323 -9.92 2.52 17.97
CA ILE A 323 -10.60 2.46 16.68
C ILE A 323 -9.75 1.54 15.80
N ALA A 324 -10.35 0.46 15.30
CA ALA A 324 -9.74 -0.35 14.26
C ALA A 324 -10.32 0.03 12.90
N TYR A 325 -9.50 0.04 11.87
CA TYR A 325 -9.94 0.26 10.50
C TYR A 325 -9.23 -0.72 9.57
N HIS A 326 -9.93 -1.20 8.55
CA HIS A 326 -9.38 -2.13 7.57
C HIS A 326 -9.09 -1.40 6.26
N ASP A 327 -7.81 -1.44 5.87
CA ASP A 327 -7.33 -0.77 4.67
C ASP A 327 -7.72 -1.51 3.38
N ASN A 328 -7.81 -0.76 2.29
CA ASN A 328 -7.88 -1.30 0.93
C ASN A 328 -6.78 -0.65 0.07
N ILE A 329 -6.96 -0.60 -1.25
CA ILE A 329 -6.00 -0.03 -2.19
C ILE A 329 -6.18 1.49 -2.28
N GLY A 330 -5.05 2.19 -2.24
CA GLY A 330 -4.92 3.62 -2.52
C GLY A 330 -4.28 4.40 -1.38
N ASP A 331 -3.86 5.62 -1.68
CA ASP A 331 -3.31 6.54 -0.69
C ASP A 331 -4.39 7.51 -0.22
N GLY A 332 -4.53 7.68 1.09
CA GLY A 332 -5.53 8.58 1.64
C GLY A 332 -5.43 8.71 3.15
N LYS A 333 -6.08 9.75 3.66
CA LYS A 333 -5.95 10.17 5.05
C LYS A 333 -7.29 10.65 5.58
N TYR A 334 -7.61 10.21 6.80
CA TYR A 334 -8.87 10.52 7.46
C TYR A 334 -8.60 11.06 8.86
N THR A 335 -9.09 12.26 9.18
CA THR A 335 -9.12 12.75 10.56
C THR A 335 -10.24 12.07 11.32
N VAL A 336 -9.98 11.70 12.58
CA VAL A 336 -11.01 11.25 13.51
C VAL A 336 -11.15 12.26 14.64
N GLN A 337 -12.34 12.81 14.81
CA GLN A 337 -12.67 13.74 15.87
C GLN A 337 -13.76 13.17 16.77
N ALA A 338 -13.68 13.40 18.08
CA ALA A 338 -14.73 13.05 19.03
C ALA A 338 -15.40 14.29 19.61
N LEU A 339 -16.71 14.21 19.84
CA LEU A 339 -17.48 15.27 20.49
C LEU A 339 -17.15 15.31 21.99
N ASP A 340 -16.57 16.41 22.44
CA ASP A 340 -16.26 16.64 23.84
C ASP A 340 -17.53 16.97 24.68
N PRO A 341 -17.43 16.92 26.02
CA PRO A 341 -18.55 17.29 26.90
C PRO A 341 -19.01 18.76 26.77
N THR A 342 -18.20 19.63 26.15
CA THR A 342 -18.55 21.04 25.90
C THR A 342 -19.31 21.25 24.59
N GLY A 343 -19.49 20.18 23.80
CA GLY A 343 -20.18 20.20 22.51
C GLY A 343 -19.29 20.54 21.32
N LYS A 344 -17.96 20.53 21.47
CA LYS A 344 -16.99 20.79 20.40
C LYS A 344 -16.28 19.50 19.96
N TYR A 345 -15.97 19.39 18.68
CA TYR A 345 -15.18 18.29 18.15
C TYR A 345 -13.69 18.50 18.42
N SER A 346 -13.05 17.50 19.04
CA SER A 346 -11.62 17.45 19.31
C SER A 346 -10.98 16.31 18.52
N ASN A 347 -9.80 16.55 17.92
CA ASN A 347 -9.06 15.50 17.20
C ASN A 347 -8.58 14.41 18.17
N ILE A 348 -8.89 13.16 17.86
CA ILE A 348 -8.50 11.98 18.66
C ILE A 348 -7.59 11.02 17.91
N GLY A 349 -7.32 11.27 16.62
CA GLY A 349 -6.40 10.45 15.83
C GLY A 349 -6.59 10.64 14.33
N THR A 350 -5.74 9.95 13.58
CA THR A 350 -5.75 9.96 12.12
C THR A 350 -5.63 8.54 11.63
N MET A 351 -6.45 8.17 10.63
CA MET A 351 -6.30 6.93 9.89
C MET A 351 -5.55 7.27 8.60
N SER A 352 -4.34 6.75 8.44
CA SER A 352 -3.51 6.96 7.27
C SER A 352 -3.34 5.64 6.55
N GLN A 353 -3.58 5.66 5.24
CA GLN A 353 -3.37 4.53 4.35
C GLN A 353 -2.32 4.91 3.30
N ASP A 354 -1.39 4.00 3.08
CA ASP A 354 -0.35 4.12 2.06
C ASP A 354 -0.32 2.89 1.15
N VAL A 355 0.48 2.98 0.10
CA VAL A 355 0.68 1.90 -0.87
C VAL A 355 1.19 0.59 -0.25
N TYR A 356 1.79 0.61 0.94
CA TYR A 356 2.38 -0.59 1.55
C TYR A 356 1.39 -1.33 2.46
N ASN A 357 0.50 -0.60 3.11
CA ASN A 357 -0.46 -1.13 4.07
C ASN A 357 -1.83 -1.28 3.39
N VAL A 358 -2.00 -2.41 2.70
CA VAL A 358 -3.26 -2.80 2.05
C VAL A 358 -3.80 -4.09 2.66
N PHE A 359 -5.14 -4.24 2.67
CA PHE A 359 -5.84 -5.44 3.10
C PHE A 359 -5.44 -5.93 4.51
N ARG A 360 -5.37 -4.99 5.46
CA ARG A 360 -5.03 -5.30 6.86
C ARG A 360 -5.75 -4.39 7.83
N TRP A 361 -5.88 -4.87 9.05
CA TRP A 361 -6.39 -4.10 10.18
C TRP A 361 -5.30 -3.20 10.76
N GLN A 362 -5.59 -1.90 10.83
CA GLN A 362 -4.82 -0.90 11.56
C GLN A 362 -5.60 -0.36 12.75
N HIS A 363 -4.90 0.26 13.70
CA HIS A 363 -5.48 0.67 14.98
C HIS A 363 -5.02 2.06 15.42
N ILE A 364 -5.97 2.92 15.76
CA ILE A 364 -5.73 4.07 16.63
C ILE A 364 -5.90 3.58 18.07
N SER A 365 -4.79 3.43 18.79
CA SER A 365 -4.75 2.94 20.17
C SER A 365 -4.66 4.07 21.19
N ASP A 366 -4.82 3.73 22.47
CA ASP A 366 -4.64 4.62 23.62
C ASP A 366 -5.54 5.86 23.62
N ILE A 367 -6.71 5.74 22.98
CA ILE A 367 -7.76 6.75 23.08
C ILE A 367 -8.28 6.71 24.52
N ASN A 368 -8.39 7.86 25.16
CA ASN A 368 -8.99 7.96 26.49
C ASN A 368 -10.01 9.10 26.46
N PHE A 369 -11.06 8.89 25.67
CA PHE A 369 -12.03 9.93 25.34
C PHE A 369 -13.45 9.43 25.55
N ARG A 370 -14.21 10.13 26.40
CA ARG A 370 -15.63 9.83 26.62
C ARG A 370 -16.48 10.61 25.64
N THR A 371 -17.21 9.92 24.78
CA THR A 371 -18.01 10.56 23.73
C THR A 371 -19.27 9.76 23.38
N LYS A 372 -20.26 10.48 22.83
CA LYS A 372 -21.42 9.90 22.15
C LYS A 372 -21.32 9.98 20.62
N LYS A 373 -20.45 10.85 20.08
CA LYS A 373 -20.30 11.06 18.64
C LYS A 373 -18.84 11.07 18.21
N VAL A 374 -18.56 10.37 17.11
CA VAL A 374 -17.27 10.43 16.41
C VAL A 374 -17.52 10.94 15.01
N LYS A 375 -16.77 11.95 14.59
CA LYS A 375 -16.79 12.51 13.24
C LYS A 375 -15.54 12.07 12.50
N ILE A 376 -15.73 11.51 11.32
CA ILE A 376 -14.64 11.12 10.42
C ILE A 376 -14.65 12.09 9.25
N ILE A 377 -13.47 12.62 8.90
CA ILE A 377 -13.29 13.63 7.85
C ILE A 377 -12.22 13.14 6.90
N VAL A 378 -12.52 13.12 5.60
CA VAL A 378 -11.55 12.80 4.55
C VAL A 378 -10.61 13.98 4.39
N GLU A 379 -9.35 13.84 4.81
CA GLU A 379 -8.31 14.86 4.62
C GLU A 379 -7.75 14.84 3.20
N SER A 380 -7.51 13.64 2.67
CA SER A 380 -7.11 13.36 1.29
C SER A 380 -7.87 12.15 0.76
N SER A 381 -8.41 12.25 -0.45
CA SER A 381 -9.12 11.15 -1.10
C SER A 381 -8.15 10.25 -1.89
N GLY A 382 -8.58 9.04 -2.24
CA GLY A 382 -7.78 8.10 -3.04
C GLY A 382 -7.70 6.69 -2.45
N ALA A 383 -7.73 6.56 -1.12
CA ALA A 383 -7.80 5.30 -0.40
C ALA A 383 -9.25 4.80 -0.28
N ALA A 384 -9.51 3.55 -0.68
CA ALA A 384 -10.70 2.84 -0.23
C ALA A 384 -10.49 2.33 1.20
N LEU A 385 -11.53 2.39 2.04
CA LEU A 385 -11.59 1.75 3.35
C LEU A 385 -12.66 0.66 3.32
N ASN A 386 -12.38 -0.48 3.96
CA ASN A 386 -13.35 -1.57 3.99
C ASN A 386 -14.25 -1.48 5.21
N GLU A 387 -13.70 -1.36 6.41
CA GLU A 387 -14.47 -1.48 7.65
C GLU A 387 -13.87 -0.62 8.76
N ILE A 388 -14.70 -0.11 9.66
CA ILE A 388 -14.28 0.65 10.85
C ILE A 388 -14.98 0.11 12.09
N ALA A 389 -14.22 -0.28 13.11
CA ALA A 389 -14.74 -0.79 14.37
C ALA A 389 -14.31 0.08 15.56
N PHE A 390 -15.27 0.38 16.44
CA PHE A 390 -15.04 1.16 17.66
C PHE A 390 -15.01 0.26 18.89
N TYR A 391 -14.06 0.48 19.80
CA TYR A 391 -13.94 -0.31 21.02
C TYR A 391 -13.99 0.56 22.26
N ALA A 392 -14.84 0.17 23.21
CA ALA A 392 -14.95 0.77 24.51
C ALA A 392 -13.89 0.22 25.47
N LYS A 393 -13.46 1.05 26.42
CA LYS A 393 -12.50 0.68 27.46
C LYS A 393 -12.97 -0.56 28.22
N GLY A 394 -12.13 -1.59 28.24
CA GLY A 394 -12.42 -2.87 28.90
C GLY A 394 -13.25 -3.86 28.09
N SER A 395 -13.69 -3.50 26.88
CA SER A 395 -14.33 -4.42 25.93
C SER A 395 -13.37 -4.80 24.80
N LYS A 396 -13.37 -6.08 24.44
CA LYS A 396 -12.70 -6.58 23.22
C LYS A 396 -13.67 -6.74 22.05
N GLU A 397 -14.96 -6.59 22.29
CA GLU A 397 -15.99 -6.63 21.26
C GLU A 397 -16.27 -5.23 20.72
N PRO A 398 -16.52 -5.10 19.40
CA PRO A 398 -16.85 -3.81 18.79
C PRO A 398 -18.20 -3.28 19.28
N ILE A 399 -18.31 -1.96 19.35
CA ILE A 399 -19.55 -1.26 19.69
C ILE A 399 -20.53 -1.41 18.52
N LYS A 400 -21.64 -2.13 18.74
CA LYS A 400 -22.67 -2.37 17.71
C LYS A 400 -23.79 -1.31 17.68
N GLY A 401 -23.94 -0.56 18.76
CA GLY A 401 -25.03 0.41 18.92
C GLY A 401 -24.66 1.79 18.39
N PHE A 402 -24.81 2.02 17.09
CA PHE A 402 -24.59 3.33 16.48
C PHE A 402 -25.46 3.59 15.26
N LYS A 403 -25.50 4.85 14.82
CA LYS A 403 -26.14 5.31 13.58
C LYS A 403 -25.26 6.34 12.90
N LEU A 404 -25.38 6.42 11.58
CA LEU A 404 -24.75 7.47 10.79
C LEU A 404 -25.62 8.72 10.75
N GLU A 405 -25.02 9.86 10.98
CA GLU A 405 -25.59 11.21 10.95
C GLU A 405 -24.65 12.13 10.16
N GLU A 406 -25.17 13.29 9.73
CA GLU A 406 -24.35 14.33 9.06
C GLU A 406 -23.48 13.80 7.91
N VAL A 407 -24.01 12.85 7.13
CA VAL A 407 -23.30 12.22 6.01
C VAL A 407 -23.16 13.23 4.86
N ASN A 408 -21.98 13.82 4.75
CA ASN A 408 -21.57 14.71 3.68
C ASN A 408 -20.62 13.97 2.73
N THR A 409 -21.21 13.27 1.76
CA THR A 409 -20.51 12.44 0.78
C THR A 409 -20.90 12.86 -0.63
N SER A 410 -20.25 12.29 -1.64
CA SER A 410 -20.60 12.52 -3.05
C SER A 410 -21.04 11.21 -3.70
N PRO A 411 -22.27 10.70 -3.44
CA PRO A 411 -22.68 9.35 -3.88
C PRO A 411 -22.59 9.06 -5.37
N LYS A 412 -22.53 10.10 -6.22
CA LYS A 412 -22.37 9.97 -7.68
C LYS A 412 -20.91 9.80 -8.14
N LYS A 413 -19.96 10.22 -7.30
CA LYS A 413 -18.52 10.21 -7.60
C LYS A 413 -17.78 9.17 -6.75
N ASP A 414 -18.25 8.93 -5.54
CA ASP A 414 -17.70 7.94 -4.62
C ASP A 414 -17.90 6.53 -5.19
N THR A 415 -16.97 5.63 -4.90
CA THR A 415 -17.11 4.20 -5.20
C THR A 415 -17.52 3.48 -3.92
N GLY A 416 -18.60 2.71 -3.96
CA GLY A 416 -19.17 2.11 -2.75
C GLY A 416 -19.98 3.11 -1.91
N LYS A 417 -20.32 2.74 -0.68
CA LYS A 417 -21.19 3.54 0.19
C LYS A 417 -20.62 3.62 1.59
N VAL A 418 -20.80 4.74 2.30
CA VAL A 418 -20.29 4.90 3.69
C VAL A 418 -20.85 3.83 4.63
N GLU A 419 -22.07 3.35 4.38
CA GLU A 419 -22.68 2.25 5.13
C GLU A 419 -21.87 0.95 5.06
N ASN A 420 -21.10 0.74 3.99
CA ASN A 420 -20.20 -0.41 3.83
C ASN A 420 -19.02 -0.39 4.80
N LEU A 421 -18.77 0.72 5.50
CA LEU A 421 -17.72 0.76 6.52
C LEU A 421 -18.13 0.09 7.84
N PHE A 422 -19.36 -0.43 7.91
CA PHE A 422 -20.03 -0.83 9.15
C PHE A 422 -20.91 -2.08 9.00
N ASP A 423 -20.92 -2.74 7.85
CA ASP A 423 -21.81 -3.87 7.56
C ASP A 423 -21.17 -5.25 7.82
N GLU A 424 -19.85 -5.34 7.97
CA GLU A 424 -19.10 -6.57 8.24
C GLU A 424 -18.40 -6.53 9.62
N GLN A 425 -19.05 -5.92 10.61
CA GLN A 425 -18.53 -5.73 11.98
C GLN A 425 -18.12 -7.02 12.72
N ASP A 426 -18.58 -8.19 12.29
CA ASP A 426 -18.18 -9.49 12.81
C ASP A 426 -16.77 -9.93 12.35
N THR A 427 -16.25 -9.34 11.29
CA THR A 427 -14.86 -9.50 10.84
C THR A 427 -13.88 -8.67 11.67
N ALA A 428 -14.36 -7.66 12.40
CA ALA A 428 -13.52 -6.78 13.19
C ALA A 428 -12.74 -7.54 14.28
N ARG A 429 -11.47 -7.20 14.45
CA ARG A 429 -10.57 -7.83 15.42
C ARG A 429 -9.97 -6.79 16.34
N TYR A 430 -10.00 -7.07 17.65
CA TYR A 430 -9.36 -6.19 18.64
C TYR A 430 -7.82 -6.26 18.57
N TYR A 431 -7.26 -7.44 18.31
CA TYR A 431 -5.81 -7.65 18.19
C TYR A 431 -5.46 -8.12 16.79
N ASN A 432 -4.38 -7.58 16.24
CA ASN A 432 -3.71 -8.16 15.09
C ASN A 432 -2.96 -9.42 15.57
N THR A 433 -3.23 -10.53 14.91
CA THR A 433 -2.54 -11.81 15.10
C THR A 433 -2.05 -12.28 13.73
N TYR A 434 -1.09 -13.21 13.70
CA TYR A 434 -0.59 -13.77 12.45
C TYR A 434 -1.69 -14.43 11.60
N MET A 435 -2.83 -14.77 12.20
CA MET A 435 -3.97 -15.36 11.49
C MET A 435 -4.88 -14.33 10.80
N ASN A 436 -4.92 -13.08 11.26
CA ASN A 436 -5.91 -12.09 10.83
C ASN A 436 -5.29 -10.83 10.18
N SER A 437 -3.97 -10.84 10.03
CA SER A 437 -3.20 -9.78 9.40
C SER A 437 -2.23 -10.44 8.45
N THR A 438 -2.22 -10.01 7.19
CA THR A 438 -1.26 -10.47 6.18
C THR A 438 0.16 -10.26 6.70
N TYR A 439 0.86 -11.35 7.02
CA TYR A 439 2.15 -11.30 7.72
C TYR A 439 3.33 -10.98 6.79
N PHE A 440 3.15 -11.06 5.47
CA PHE A 440 4.24 -11.00 4.51
C PHE A 440 4.48 -9.61 3.93
N ASP A 441 5.76 -9.31 3.76
CA ASP A 441 6.33 -8.26 2.92
C ASP A 441 5.99 -8.44 1.43
N GLU A 442 5.39 -9.59 1.06
CA GLU A 442 4.99 -9.97 -0.29
C GLU A 442 3.55 -9.68 -0.70
N ILE A 443 2.82 -8.86 0.08
CA ILE A 443 1.46 -8.40 -0.25
C ILE A 443 1.32 -7.84 -1.67
N TYR A 444 2.43 -7.40 -2.28
CA TYR A 444 2.50 -6.95 -3.66
C TYR A 444 2.03 -8.01 -4.68
N HIS A 445 2.21 -9.31 -4.43
CA HIS A 445 1.74 -10.39 -5.32
C HIS A 445 0.21 -10.59 -5.25
N PRO A 446 -0.41 -10.86 -4.08
CA PRO A 446 -1.86 -10.92 -3.94
C PRO A 446 -2.56 -9.61 -4.33
N ARG A 447 -1.97 -8.46 -3.98
CA ARG A 447 -2.48 -7.15 -4.40
C ARG A 447 -2.56 -7.04 -5.92
N THR A 448 -1.47 -7.40 -6.62
CA THR A 448 -1.46 -7.35 -8.10
C THR A 448 -2.50 -8.30 -8.69
N ALA A 449 -2.72 -9.47 -8.07
CA ALA A 449 -3.77 -10.39 -8.48
C ALA A 449 -5.18 -9.79 -8.29
N TYR A 450 -5.42 -9.10 -7.19
CA TYR A 450 -6.67 -8.35 -6.98
C TYR A 450 -6.85 -7.21 -7.99
N GLU A 451 -5.78 -6.48 -8.26
CA GLU A 451 -5.77 -5.40 -9.25
C GLU A 451 -6.12 -5.94 -10.65
N HIS A 452 -5.58 -7.11 -11.05
CA HIS A 452 -5.97 -7.78 -12.28
C HIS A 452 -7.46 -8.14 -12.35
N ILE A 453 -8.04 -8.65 -11.25
CA ILE A 453 -9.48 -8.99 -11.18
C ILE A 453 -10.34 -7.74 -11.41
N HIS A 454 -9.91 -6.61 -10.85
CA HIS A 454 -10.67 -5.36 -10.87
C HIS A 454 -10.30 -4.43 -12.03
N GLY A 455 -9.40 -4.84 -12.92
CA GLY A 455 -8.93 -4.02 -14.04
C GLY A 455 -8.17 -2.77 -13.59
N MET A 456 -7.53 -2.83 -12.43
CA MET A 456 -6.67 -1.78 -11.90
C MET A 456 -5.25 -1.93 -12.46
N GLU A 457 -4.49 -0.84 -12.44
CA GLU A 457 -3.07 -0.87 -12.83
C GLU A 457 -2.28 -1.72 -11.82
N PRO A 458 -1.52 -2.73 -12.30
CA PRO A 458 -0.69 -3.58 -11.44
C PRO A 458 0.34 -2.79 -10.63
N TYR A 459 0.36 -3.00 -9.33
CA TYR A 459 1.41 -2.44 -8.47
C TYR A 459 2.76 -3.09 -8.74
N GLU A 460 2.78 -4.41 -8.92
CA GLU A 460 4.01 -5.17 -9.12
C GLU A 460 4.09 -5.76 -10.54
N THR A 461 5.08 -5.32 -11.31
CA THR A 461 5.32 -5.74 -12.70
C THR A 461 6.69 -6.41 -12.93
N THR A 462 7.59 -6.35 -11.94
CA THR A 462 8.97 -6.86 -12.04
C THR A 462 9.05 -8.39 -12.03
N HIS A 463 8.09 -9.08 -11.41
CA HIS A 463 8.03 -10.54 -11.38
C HIS A 463 7.12 -11.12 -12.47
N PRO A 464 7.44 -12.32 -13.00
CA PRO A 464 6.63 -13.00 -14.00
C PRO A 464 5.14 -13.09 -13.62
N PRO A 465 4.22 -12.86 -14.57
CA PRO A 465 2.79 -12.72 -14.26
C PRO A 465 2.11 -14.04 -13.89
N LEU A 466 2.70 -15.20 -14.18
CA LEU A 466 2.03 -16.49 -14.05
C LEU A 466 1.57 -16.79 -12.61
N GLY A 467 2.42 -16.56 -11.61
CA GLY A 467 2.05 -16.75 -10.20
C GLY A 467 0.88 -15.84 -9.79
N LYS A 468 0.94 -14.56 -10.17
CA LYS A 468 -0.11 -13.57 -9.91
C LYS A 468 -1.42 -13.93 -10.61
N VAL A 469 -1.36 -14.48 -11.83
CA VAL A 469 -2.56 -14.97 -12.54
C VAL A 469 -3.15 -16.20 -11.87
N ILE A 470 -2.33 -17.11 -11.35
CA ILE A 470 -2.84 -18.26 -10.57
C ILE A 470 -3.52 -17.77 -9.27
N MET A 471 -2.93 -16.80 -8.58
CA MET A 471 -3.53 -16.16 -7.41
C MET A 471 -4.90 -15.52 -7.71
N THR A 472 -5.11 -14.97 -8.91
CA THR A 472 -6.43 -14.43 -9.28
C THR A 472 -7.53 -15.48 -9.18
N LEU A 473 -7.23 -16.75 -9.48
CA LEU A 473 -8.20 -17.84 -9.34
C LEU A 473 -8.52 -18.12 -7.88
N GLY A 474 -7.52 -18.05 -7.00
CA GLY A 474 -7.69 -18.14 -5.54
C GLY A 474 -8.66 -17.07 -5.03
N ILE A 475 -8.34 -15.81 -5.32
CA ILE A 475 -9.13 -14.66 -4.85
C ILE A 475 -10.55 -14.72 -5.40
N LEU A 476 -10.76 -15.19 -6.63
CA LEU A 476 -12.10 -15.38 -7.21
C LEU A 476 -12.92 -16.50 -6.54
N ILE A 477 -12.27 -17.51 -5.95
CA ILE A 477 -12.92 -18.64 -5.29
C ILE A 477 -13.16 -18.35 -3.81
N PHE A 478 -12.18 -17.75 -3.13
CA PHE A 478 -12.13 -17.62 -1.68
C PHE A 478 -12.29 -16.19 -1.17
N GLY A 479 -12.22 -15.18 -2.04
CA GLY A 479 -12.18 -13.77 -1.65
C GLY A 479 -10.77 -13.29 -1.28
N MET A 480 -10.58 -11.99 -1.13
CA MET A 480 -9.32 -11.41 -0.65
C MET A 480 -9.26 -11.52 0.87
N ASN A 481 -8.69 -12.60 1.38
CA ASN A 481 -8.50 -12.85 2.80
C ASN A 481 -7.08 -13.37 3.10
N PRO A 482 -6.64 -13.33 4.37
CA PRO A 482 -5.32 -13.80 4.76
C PRO A 482 -5.01 -15.22 4.24
N LEU A 483 -5.94 -16.17 4.38
CA LEU A 483 -5.72 -17.55 3.94
C LEU A 483 -5.45 -17.68 2.44
N ASP A 484 -6.23 -17.01 1.61
CA ASP A 484 -6.05 -17.07 0.16
C ASP A 484 -4.72 -16.45 -0.25
N SER A 485 -4.42 -15.26 0.28
CA SER A 485 -3.16 -14.57 0.00
C SER A 485 -1.93 -15.42 0.34
N GLU A 486 -1.95 -16.16 1.45
CA GLU A 486 -0.85 -17.01 1.88
C GLU A 486 -0.78 -18.36 1.14
N SER A 487 -1.92 -18.90 0.70
CA SER A 487 -1.99 -20.26 0.11
C SER A 487 -1.42 -20.36 -1.29
N TRP A 488 -1.48 -19.27 -2.05
CA TRP A 488 -1.06 -19.25 -3.44
C TRP A 488 0.38 -18.75 -3.63
N GLU A 489 0.98 -18.12 -2.62
CA GLU A 489 2.42 -17.79 -2.61
C GLU A 489 3.30 -19.03 -2.62
N LEU A 490 2.84 -20.17 -2.07
CA LEU A 490 3.52 -21.47 -2.21
C LEU A 490 3.73 -21.90 -3.67
N PHE A 491 2.96 -21.32 -4.60
CA PHE A 491 3.04 -21.62 -6.04
C PHE A 491 3.72 -20.51 -6.87
N SER A 492 4.03 -19.33 -6.30
CA SER A 492 4.61 -18.20 -7.05
C SER A 492 6.14 -18.10 -6.97
N VAL A 493 6.78 -18.79 -6.03
CA VAL A 493 8.22 -18.62 -5.74
C VAL A 493 9.14 -19.52 -6.61
N HIS A 494 8.65 -20.21 -7.65
CA HIS A 494 9.48 -21.10 -8.50
C HIS A 494 9.38 -20.81 -9.99
#